data_AF-A0A258YKC9-F1
#
_entry.id   AF-A0A258YKC9-F1
#
_cell.length_a   1.000
_cell.length_b   1.000
_cell.length_c   1.000
_cell.angle_alpha   90.00
_cell.angle_beta   90.00
_cell.angle_gamma   90.00
#
_symmetry.space_group_name_H-M   'P 1'
#
loop_
_entity.id
_entity.type
_entity.pdbx_description
1 polymer ?
#
loop_
_entity_poly.entity_id
_entity_poly.type
_entity_poly.pdbx_seq_one_letter_code
_entity_poly.pdbx_strand_id
1 'polypeptide(L)'
;MGGLVFGTGKYGPTKTKVPTYKDSTATNTADNSRAFLYDSLDLDGLGLSKEAFNLALTGYQTLLQAGKVQKDNILTIIDFSLPSSQKRLFVINLETGALLFNTFVSHGRNSGTALASKFSNAFNSFKSSLGFYTTGSPYSGKHGYSLRLEGQEAGINDNAMERGIVMHSADYVNERTIHQMGYLGRSQGCPAIPEALKKPIIETIRNGSCLFVYSPDKQYTAHSKLLQKGSI
;
A
#
# COMPACT_ATOMS: atom_id res chain seq x y z
N MET A 1 42.27 70.63 -27.78
CA MET A 1 41.49 69.72 -26.92
C MET A 1 40.98 68.57 -27.77
N GLY A 2 40.91 67.35 -27.20
CA GLY A 2 40.82 66.05 -27.88
C GLY A 2 39.74 65.92 -28.98
N GLY A 3 39.80 64.94 -29.89
CA GLY A 3 40.21 63.55 -29.73
C GLY A 3 38.97 62.64 -29.81
N LEU A 4 39.11 61.47 -30.48
CA LEU A 4 38.13 60.42 -30.87
C LEU A 4 37.38 60.69 -32.19
N VAL A 5 37.60 60.00 -33.32
CA VAL A 5 37.98 58.59 -33.69
C VAL A 5 36.84 57.57 -33.54
N PHE A 6 36.27 57.25 -34.71
CA PHE A 6 35.61 56.06 -35.28
C PHE A 6 35.15 54.88 -34.41
N GLY A 7 33.98 54.34 -34.75
CA GLY A 7 33.57 52.97 -34.41
C GLY A 7 32.39 52.47 -35.25
N THR A 8 32.68 51.76 -36.33
CA THR A 8 31.72 51.01 -37.15
C THR A 8 31.23 49.78 -36.38
N GLY A 9 29.93 49.74 -36.06
CA GLY A 9 29.30 48.60 -35.38
C GLY A 9 29.25 47.37 -36.27
N LYS A 10 29.98 46.31 -35.87
CA LYS A 10 29.92 44.98 -36.46
C LYS A 10 28.70 44.22 -35.93
N TYR A 11 27.81 43.80 -36.82
CA TYR A 11 26.82 42.75 -36.55
C TYR A 11 27.53 41.40 -36.46
N GLY A 12 27.54 40.79 -35.27
CA GLY A 12 27.91 39.39 -35.06
C GLY A 12 26.66 38.50 -34.97
N PRO A 13 26.76 37.19 -35.27
CA PRO A 13 25.61 36.29 -35.27
C PRO A 13 25.12 36.05 -33.84
N THR A 14 23.82 36.23 -33.62
CA THR A 14 23.14 35.94 -32.37
C THR A 14 23.14 34.42 -32.13
N LYS A 15 23.82 33.98 -31.07
CA LYS A 15 23.68 32.62 -30.54
C LYS A 15 22.29 32.47 -29.93
N THR A 16 21.35 31.88 -30.67
CA THR A 16 20.10 31.37 -30.10
C THR A 16 20.43 30.19 -29.18
N LYS A 17 20.21 30.38 -27.87
CA LYS A 17 20.15 29.27 -26.91
C LYS A 17 18.96 28.39 -27.29
N VAL A 18 19.23 27.19 -27.80
CA VAL A 18 18.24 26.13 -27.90
C VAL A 18 17.89 25.72 -26.45
N PRO A 19 16.61 25.75 -26.02
CA PRO A 19 16.24 25.25 -24.72
C PRO A 19 16.38 23.73 -24.74
N THR A 20 17.28 23.20 -23.90
CA THR A 20 17.38 21.77 -23.65
C THR A 20 16.13 21.32 -22.91
N TYR A 21 15.20 20.68 -23.63
CA TYR A 21 14.10 19.93 -23.03
C TYR A 21 14.68 18.78 -22.21
N LYS A 22 14.55 18.88 -20.88
CA LYS A 22 14.77 17.75 -19.99
C LYS A 22 13.63 16.75 -20.19
N ASP A 23 14.02 15.50 -20.42
CA ASP A 23 13.18 14.34 -20.60
C ASP A 23 12.16 14.23 -19.45
N SER A 24 10.89 14.54 -19.75
CA SER A 24 9.76 14.60 -18.80
C SER A 24 8.67 13.59 -19.16
N THR A 25 9.00 12.61 -20.00
CA THR A 25 8.02 11.73 -20.65
C THR A 25 7.70 10.47 -19.82
N ALA A 26 8.66 9.94 -19.06
CA ALA A 26 8.50 8.69 -18.30
C ALA A 26 7.71 8.85 -16.98
N THR A 27 7.86 9.97 -16.27
CA THR A 27 7.08 10.28 -15.06
C THR A 27 5.61 10.52 -15.37
N ASN A 28 5.34 11.24 -16.46
CA ASN A 28 3.98 11.56 -16.89
C ASN A 28 3.21 10.30 -17.33
N THR A 29 3.84 9.34 -18.00
CA THR A 29 3.17 8.09 -18.42
C THR A 29 2.87 7.15 -17.27
N ALA A 30 3.78 7.02 -16.29
CA ALA A 30 3.54 6.22 -15.10
C ALA A 30 2.40 6.79 -14.25
N ASP A 31 2.41 8.10 -13.98
CA ASP A 31 1.35 8.77 -13.22
C ASP A 31 -0.01 8.67 -13.91
N ASN A 32 -0.04 8.84 -15.24
CA ASN A 32 -1.27 8.66 -16.03
C ASN A 32 -1.78 7.21 -15.97
N SER A 33 -0.90 6.22 -16.00
CA SER A 33 -1.28 4.80 -15.91
C SER A 33 -1.87 4.46 -14.54
N ARG A 34 -1.30 5.02 -13.46
CA ARG A 34 -1.79 4.85 -12.08
C ARG A 34 -3.15 5.50 -11.90
N ALA A 35 -3.31 6.73 -12.38
CA ALA A 35 -4.59 7.43 -12.35
C ALA A 35 -5.66 6.66 -13.13
N PHE A 36 -5.33 6.22 -14.35
CA PHE A 36 -6.25 5.44 -15.18
C PHE A 36 -6.69 4.14 -14.51
N LEU A 37 -5.76 3.39 -13.90
CA LEU A 37 -6.09 2.15 -13.18
C LEU A 37 -6.98 2.41 -11.94
N TYR A 38 -6.72 3.48 -11.20
CA TYR A 38 -7.53 3.87 -10.05
C TYR A 38 -8.97 4.20 -10.47
N ASP A 39 -9.11 5.01 -11.52
CA ASP A 39 -10.39 5.47 -12.02
C ASP A 39 -11.17 4.33 -12.71
N SER A 40 -10.50 3.46 -13.48
CA SER A 40 -11.16 2.34 -14.21
C SER A 40 -11.75 1.28 -13.28
N LEU A 41 -11.20 1.15 -12.08
CA LEU A 41 -11.66 0.25 -11.04
C LEU A 41 -12.68 0.88 -10.07
N ASP A 42 -13.03 2.15 -10.26
CA ASP A 42 -13.89 2.93 -9.35
C ASP A 42 -13.46 2.82 -7.87
N LEU A 43 -12.14 2.87 -7.62
CA LEU A 43 -11.61 2.68 -6.27
C LEU A 43 -12.04 3.77 -5.30
N ASP A 44 -12.29 4.99 -5.81
CA ASP A 44 -12.86 6.10 -5.05
C ASP A 44 -14.30 5.82 -4.60
N GLY A 45 -15.15 5.33 -5.51
CA GLY A 45 -16.51 4.91 -5.20
C GLY A 45 -16.59 3.77 -4.19
N LEU A 46 -15.54 2.94 -4.13
CA LEU A 46 -15.37 1.88 -3.14
C LEU A 46 -14.68 2.33 -1.83
N GLY A 47 -14.27 3.60 -1.75
CA GLY A 47 -13.71 4.24 -0.56
C GLY A 47 -12.20 4.07 -0.36
N LEU A 48 -11.47 3.40 -1.26
CA LEU A 48 -10.01 3.33 -1.17
C LEU A 48 -9.43 4.69 -1.54
N SER A 49 -8.74 5.36 -0.62
CA SER A 49 -8.19 6.68 -0.92
C SER A 49 -7.11 6.63 -2.00
N LYS A 50 -7.08 7.66 -2.86
CA LYS A 50 -6.03 7.83 -3.90
C LYS A 50 -4.63 7.88 -3.29
N GLU A 51 -4.49 8.42 -2.09
CA GLU A 51 -3.23 8.40 -1.32
C GLU A 51 -2.82 6.96 -0.98
N ALA A 52 -3.70 6.16 -0.38
CA ALA A 52 -3.41 4.76 -0.03
C ALA A 52 -3.00 3.95 -1.27
N PHE A 53 -3.75 4.09 -2.37
CA PHE A 53 -3.46 3.42 -3.63
C PHE A 53 -2.09 3.81 -4.19
N ASN A 54 -1.78 5.10 -4.19
CA ASN A 54 -0.50 5.57 -4.69
C ASN A 54 0.67 5.10 -3.81
N LEU A 55 0.56 5.21 -2.49
CA LEU A 55 1.62 4.72 -1.61
C LEU A 55 1.82 3.22 -1.79
N ALA A 56 0.73 2.44 -1.93
CA ALA A 56 0.78 1.01 -2.20
C ALA A 56 1.59 0.68 -3.46
N LEU A 57 1.29 1.33 -4.59
CA LEU A 57 2.01 1.11 -5.85
C LEU A 57 3.49 1.52 -5.77
N THR A 58 3.79 2.60 -5.05
CA THR A 58 5.17 3.07 -4.88
C THR A 58 6.04 2.08 -4.10
N GLY A 59 5.56 1.61 -2.94
CA GLY A 59 6.32 0.60 -2.18
C GLY A 59 6.30 -0.77 -2.84
N TYR A 60 5.21 -1.12 -3.55
CA TYR A 60 5.15 -2.31 -4.41
C TYR A 60 6.26 -2.33 -5.45
N GLN A 61 6.41 -1.25 -6.23
CA GLN A 61 7.46 -1.12 -7.24
C GLN A 61 8.86 -1.21 -6.61
N THR A 62 9.06 -0.59 -5.45
CA THR A 62 10.33 -0.65 -4.72
C THR A 62 10.67 -2.08 -4.29
N LEU A 63 9.71 -2.84 -3.78
CA LEU A 63 9.91 -4.24 -3.38
C LEU A 63 10.10 -5.18 -4.58
N LEU A 64 9.41 -4.91 -5.69
CA LEU A 64 9.58 -5.65 -6.94
C LEU A 64 11.00 -5.47 -7.48
N GLN A 65 11.50 -4.23 -7.57
CA GLN A 65 12.87 -3.93 -8.01
C GLN A 65 13.93 -4.54 -7.09
N ALA A 66 13.63 -4.67 -5.79
CA ALA A 66 14.48 -5.34 -4.82
C ALA A 66 14.39 -6.88 -4.85
N GLY A 67 13.59 -7.46 -5.74
CA GLY A 67 13.40 -8.92 -5.85
C GLY A 67 12.70 -9.55 -4.64
N LYS A 68 11.90 -8.77 -3.90
CA LYS A 68 11.16 -9.22 -2.71
C LYS A 68 9.74 -9.71 -3.04
N VAL A 69 9.16 -9.23 -4.13
CA VAL A 69 7.83 -9.62 -4.63
C VAL A 69 8.01 -10.54 -5.83
N GLN A 70 7.56 -11.79 -5.70
CA GLN A 70 7.72 -12.82 -6.75
C GLN A 70 6.42 -13.07 -7.51
N LYS A 71 5.27 -12.74 -6.89
CA LYS A 71 3.98 -12.72 -7.56
C LYS A 71 3.66 -11.28 -7.95
N ASP A 72 4.24 -10.86 -9.06
CA ASP A 72 4.33 -9.48 -9.54
C ASP A 72 3.09 -8.97 -10.33
N ASN A 73 1.98 -9.69 -10.24
CA ASN A 73 0.71 -9.26 -10.79
C ASN A 73 -0.36 -9.00 -9.73
N ILE A 74 -0.10 -9.27 -8.44
CA ILE A 74 -1.09 -9.10 -7.36
C ILE A 74 -0.61 -8.10 -6.32
N LEU A 75 -1.47 -7.12 -6.03
CA LEU A 75 -1.32 -6.16 -4.93
C LEU A 75 -2.53 -6.22 -4.02
N THR A 76 -2.29 -6.44 -2.72
CA THR A 76 -3.33 -6.35 -1.69
C THR A 76 -3.16 -5.07 -0.89
N ILE A 77 -4.24 -4.32 -0.67
CA ILE A 77 -4.27 -3.09 0.11
C ILE A 77 -5.30 -3.24 1.23
N ILE A 78 -4.90 -2.93 2.46
CA ILE A 78 -5.80 -2.75 3.59
C ILE A 78 -5.78 -1.28 3.97
N ASP A 79 -6.93 -0.59 3.85
CA ASP A 79 -7.06 0.82 4.20
C ASP A 79 -7.70 0.98 5.59
N PHE A 80 -6.88 1.17 6.62
CA PHE A 80 -7.36 1.40 8.00
C PHE A 80 -7.81 2.84 8.27
N SER A 81 -7.76 3.75 7.29
CA SER A 81 -8.49 5.02 7.38
C SER A 81 -10.01 4.81 7.37
N LEU A 82 -10.47 3.68 6.84
CA LEU A 82 -11.86 3.26 6.85
C LEU A 82 -12.21 2.48 8.14
N PRO A 83 -13.44 2.65 8.67
CA PRO A 83 -13.90 1.86 9.80
C PRO A 83 -14.04 0.38 9.43
N SER A 84 -13.93 -0.50 10.43
CA SER A 84 -13.99 -1.95 10.22
C SER A 84 -15.34 -2.44 9.70
N SER A 85 -16.40 -1.65 9.87
CA SER A 85 -17.72 -1.88 9.29
C SER A 85 -17.80 -1.64 7.78
N GLN A 86 -16.74 -1.16 7.13
CA GLN A 86 -16.64 -0.99 5.69
C GLN A 86 -15.71 -2.02 5.05
N LYS A 87 -15.96 -2.32 3.77
CA LYS A 87 -15.09 -3.18 2.96
C LYS A 87 -13.80 -2.42 2.64
N ARG A 88 -12.74 -2.75 3.36
CA ARG A 88 -11.46 -2.01 3.36
C ARG A 88 -10.24 -2.86 3.02
N LEU A 89 -10.45 -4.09 2.57
CA LEU A 89 -9.44 -4.93 1.94
C LEU A 89 -9.71 -4.98 0.45
N PHE A 90 -8.69 -4.66 -0.34
CA PHE A 90 -8.71 -4.63 -1.80
C PHE A 90 -7.62 -5.58 -2.31
N VAL A 91 -7.95 -6.48 -3.23
CA VAL A 91 -6.97 -7.32 -3.94
C VAL A 91 -7.10 -7.01 -5.42
N ILE A 92 -6.03 -6.47 -6.00
CA ILE A 92 -6.00 -5.97 -7.37
C ILE A 92 -5.03 -6.83 -8.17
N ASN A 93 -5.47 -7.28 -9.34
CA ASN A 93 -4.59 -7.82 -10.36
C ASN A 93 -4.08 -6.67 -11.24
N LEU A 94 -2.81 -6.32 -11.07
CA LEU A 94 -2.15 -5.20 -11.76
C LEU A 94 -1.88 -5.46 -13.24
N GLU A 95 -1.80 -6.73 -13.65
CA GLU A 95 -1.57 -7.13 -15.04
C GLU A 95 -2.85 -6.97 -15.87
N THR A 96 -3.98 -7.40 -15.31
CA THR A 96 -5.30 -7.34 -15.99
C THR A 96 -6.07 -6.06 -15.70
N GLY A 97 -5.66 -5.30 -14.67
CA GLY A 97 -6.41 -4.15 -14.18
C GLY A 97 -7.76 -4.53 -13.56
N ALA A 98 -7.84 -5.68 -12.89
CA ALA A 98 -9.08 -6.20 -12.31
C ALA A 98 -9.06 -6.16 -10.77
N LEU A 99 -10.18 -5.72 -10.17
CA LEU A 99 -10.42 -5.85 -8.73
C LEU A 99 -10.94 -7.26 -8.43
N LEU A 100 -10.10 -8.10 -7.83
CA LEU A 100 -10.43 -9.49 -7.52
C LEU A 100 -11.27 -9.62 -6.25
N PHE A 101 -10.99 -8.79 -5.24
CA PHE A 101 -11.72 -8.79 -3.97
C PHE A 101 -11.83 -7.38 -3.41
N ASN A 102 -13.03 -7.02 -2.94
CA ASN A 102 -13.27 -5.91 -2.02
C ASN A 102 -14.12 -6.42 -0.85
N THR A 103 -13.55 -6.46 0.36
CA THR A 103 -14.21 -7.12 1.52
C THR A 103 -13.78 -6.55 2.87
N PHE A 104 -14.42 -7.06 3.93
CA PHE A 104 -14.14 -6.74 5.32
C PHE A 104 -12.79 -7.29 5.79
N VAL A 105 -12.13 -6.56 6.68
CA VAL A 105 -10.93 -7.06 7.39
C VAL A 105 -10.84 -6.43 8.77
N SER A 106 -10.58 -7.24 9.81
CA SER A 106 -10.39 -6.77 11.18
C SER A 106 -8.97 -6.25 11.43
N HIS A 107 -8.77 -5.57 12.55
CA HIS A 107 -7.47 -5.15 13.06
C HIS A 107 -7.26 -5.63 14.51
N GLY A 108 -6.08 -5.37 15.08
CA GLY A 108 -5.75 -5.70 16.47
C GLY A 108 -6.57 -4.90 17.49
N ARG A 109 -7.01 -5.54 18.58
CA ARG A 109 -7.91 -4.96 19.59
C ARG A 109 -7.42 -3.67 20.24
N ASN A 110 -6.11 -3.47 20.31
CA ASN A 110 -5.51 -2.26 20.88
C ASN A 110 -5.23 -1.17 19.84
N SER A 111 -5.58 -1.39 18.57
CA SER A 111 -5.47 -0.39 17.50
C SER A 111 -6.65 0.57 17.45
N GLY A 112 -7.78 0.21 18.06
CA GLY A 112 -9.00 1.02 18.08
C GLY A 112 -10.25 0.15 18.19
N THR A 113 -11.43 0.76 18.07
CA THR A 113 -12.73 0.07 18.05
C THR A 113 -13.22 -0.10 16.61
N ALA A 114 -14.03 0.83 16.10
CA ALA A 114 -14.46 0.84 14.70
C ALA A 114 -13.29 1.26 13.78
N LEU A 115 -12.63 2.37 14.13
CA LEU A 115 -11.48 2.89 13.41
C LEU A 115 -10.18 2.44 14.09
N ALA A 116 -9.19 2.01 13.30
CA ALA A 116 -7.84 1.79 13.81
C ALA A 116 -7.01 3.07 13.69
N SER A 117 -6.46 3.53 14.81
CA SER A 117 -5.68 4.78 14.89
C SER A 117 -4.37 4.62 15.64
N LYS A 118 -4.09 3.44 16.20
CA LYS A 118 -2.85 3.14 16.94
C LYS A 118 -2.20 1.89 16.38
N PHE A 119 -0.93 1.99 16.02
CA PHE A 119 -0.18 0.90 15.41
C PHE A 119 1.07 0.60 16.23
N SER A 120 1.56 -0.64 16.16
CA SER A 120 2.79 -1.01 16.85
C SER A 120 3.41 -2.25 16.27
N ASN A 121 4.75 -2.22 16.26
CA ASN A 121 5.60 -3.36 15.95
C ASN A 121 6.06 -4.14 17.20
N ALA A 122 5.64 -3.72 18.39
CA ALA A 122 6.10 -4.33 19.64
C ALA A 122 5.36 -5.65 19.93
N PHE A 123 6.08 -6.59 20.54
CA PHE A 123 5.52 -7.81 21.12
C PHE A 123 4.43 -7.50 22.13
N ASN A 124 3.41 -8.38 22.20
CA ASN A 124 2.29 -8.29 23.15
C ASN A 124 1.50 -6.97 23.12
N SER A 125 1.72 -6.10 22.13
CA SER A 125 1.01 -4.83 22.00
C SER A 125 -0.48 -5.01 21.65
N PHE A 126 -0.81 -6.14 21.03
CA PHE A 126 -2.11 -6.48 20.43
C PHE A 126 -2.63 -5.43 19.43
N LYS A 127 -1.71 -4.68 18.84
CA LYS A 127 -1.97 -3.70 17.77
C LYS A 127 -1.57 -4.30 16.44
N SER A 128 -2.25 -3.89 15.38
CA SER A 128 -1.74 -4.09 14.01
C SER A 128 -0.53 -3.17 13.77
N SER A 129 0.34 -3.55 12.83
CA SER A 129 1.42 -2.70 12.31
C SER A 129 1.11 -2.28 10.88
N LEU A 130 1.47 -1.04 10.53
CA LEU A 130 1.33 -0.51 9.17
C LEU A 130 2.43 -1.07 8.25
N GLY A 131 2.38 -0.67 6.99
CA GLY A 131 3.47 -0.84 6.05
C GLY A 131 3.36 -2.06 5.17
N PHE A 132 4.47 -2.38 4.51
CA PHE A 132 4.54 -3.44 3.51
C PHE A 132 4.90 -4.79 4.10
N TYR A 133 4.20 -5.81 3.63
CA TYR A 133 4.45 -7.21 3.91
C TYR A 133 4.57 -7.99 2.60
N THR A 134 5.42 -9.00 2.59
CA THR A 134 5.35 -10.07 1.57
C THR A 134 4.61 -11.26 2.14
N THR A 135 3.86 -11.94 1.28
CA THR A 135 3.10 -13.13 1.67
C THR A 135 3.95 -14.39 1.55
N GLY A 136 3.94 -15.24 2.57
CA GLY A 136 4.66 -16.52 2.56
C GLY A 136 3.80 -17.70 2.10
N SER A 137 4.20 -18.89 2.53
CA SER A 137 3.39 -20.11 2.37
C SER A 137 2.20 -20.13 3.34
N PRO A 138 1.04 -20.66 2.91
CA PRO A 138 -0.05 -20.92 3.82
C PRO A 138 0.27 -22.10 4.75
N TYR A 139 -0.40 -22.16 5.89
CA TYR A 139 -0.28 -23.23 6.86
C TYR A 139 -1.61 -23.41 7.62
N SER A 140 -1.77 -24.55 8.29
CA SER A 140 -2.91 -24.80 9.17
C SER A 140 -2.45 -24.73 10.63
N GLY A 141 -3.03 -23.81 11.40
CA GLY A 141 -2.74 -23.64 12.82
C GLY A 141 -4.01 -23.49 13.67
N LYS A 142 -3.90 -22.82 14.82
CA LYS A 142 -5.02 -22.57 15.74
C LYS A 142 -6.21 -21.86 15.07
N HIS A 143 -5.94 -20.99 14.09
CA HIS A 143 -6.96 -20.26 13.32
C HIS A 143 -7.32 -20.96 12.01
N GLY A 144 -6.99 -22.25 11.87
CA GLY A 144 -7.16 -23.00 10.64
C GLY A 144 -6.22 -22.52 9.54
N TYR A 145 -6.68 -22.59 8.29
CA TYR A 145 -5.93 -22.20 7.11
C TYR A 145 -5.57 -20.70 7.15
N SER A 146 -4.29 -20.40 7.28
CA SER A 146 -3.76 -19.05 7.50
C SER A 146 -2.55 -18.80 6.60
N LEU A 147 -2.26 -17.53 6.33
CA LEU A 147 -1.18 -17.10 5.46
C LEU A 147 -0.12 -16.33 6.26
N ARG A 148 1.13 -16.77 6.15
CA ARG A 148 2.29 -16.11 6.78
C ARG A 148 2.51 -14.74 6.14
N LEU A 149 2.82 -13.75 6.98
CA LEU A 149 3.12 -12.38 6.55
C LEU A 149 4.50 -11.99 7.08
N GLU A 150 5.39 -11.58 6.19
CA GLU A 150 6.73 -11.12 6.53
C GLU A 150 6.81 -9.60 6.34
N GLY A 151 7.00 -8.86 7.43
CA GLY A 151 7.16 -7.41 7.39
C GLY A 151 8.45 -6.99 6.69
N GLN A 152 8.34 -6.01 5.79
CA GLN A 152 9.45 -5.56 4.94
C GLN A 152 10.08 -4.24 5.41
N GLU A 153 9.63 -3.70 6.55
CA GLU A 153 10.05 -2.38 7.01
C GLU A 153 10.62 -2.44 8.44
N ALA A 154 11.93 -2.26 8.54
CA ALA A 154 12.67 -2.28 9.79
C ALA A 154 12.13 -1.26 10.81
N GLY A 155 11.85 -1.70 12.03
CA GLY A 155 11.26 -0.88 13.10
C GLY A 155 9.76 -0.56 12.92
N ILE A 156 9.15 -0.88 11.78
CA ILE A 156 7.74 -0.59 11.48
C ILE A 156 6.89 -1.87 11.55
N ASN A 157 7.36 -2.96 10.93
CA ASN A 157 6.64 -4.24 10.91
C ASN A 157 7.56 -5.48 10.83
N ASP A 158 8.87 -5.31 10.91
CA ASP A 158 9.86 -6.40 10.85
C ASP A 158 9.67 -7.51 11.91
N ASN A 159 9.02 -7.23 13.04
CA ASN A 159 8.70 -8.26 14.04
C ASN A 159 7.45 -9.09 13.69
N ALA A 160 6.82 -8.91 12.53
CA ALA A 160 5.53 -9.53 12.21
C ALA A 160 5.52 -11.06 12.39
N MET A 161 6.54 -11.75 11.85
CA MET A 161 6.65 -13.20 11.95
C MET A 161 6.85 -13.67 13.39
N GLU A 162 7.74 -13.01 14.14
CA GLU A 162 8.04 -13.33 15.55
C GLU A 162 6.83 -13.05 16.47
N ARG A 163 6.01 -12.06 16.11
CA ARG A 163 4.74 -11.75 16.77
C ARG A 163 3.60 -12.68 16.36
N GLY A 164 3.83 -13.62 15.43
CA GLY A 164 2.81 -14.52 14.91
C GLY A 164 1.72 -13.82 14.09
N ILE A 165 2.05 -12.71 13.44
CA ILE A 165 1.11 -11.97 12.58
C ILE A 165 0.93 -12.73 11.26
N VAL A 166 -0.32 -13.11 11.00
CA VAL A 166 -0.74 -13.89 9.83
C VAL A 166 -2.07 -13.36 9.32
N MET A 167 -2.39 -13.57 8.05
CA MET A 167 -3.76 -13.40 7.58
C MET A 167 -4.53 -14.69 7.85
N HIS A 168 -5.66 -14.58 8.55
CA HIS A 168 -6.53 -15.72 8.86
C HIS A 168 -7.99 -15.30 8.74
N SER A 169 -8.94 -16.23 8.93
CA SER A 169 -10.35 -15.87 9.04
C SER A 169 -10.80 -15.79 10.48
N ALA A 170 -11.92 -15.11 10.73
CA ALA A 170 -12.63 -15.23 11.98
C ALA A 170 -14.14 -15.16 11.78
N ASP A 171 -14.87 -15.86 12.64
CA ASP A 171 -16.32 -15.93 12.62
C ASP A 171 -16.97 -14.56 12.81
N TYR A 172 -16.36 -13.67 13.60
CA TYR A 172 -16.82 -12.30 13.84
C TYR A 172 -16.60 -11.33 12.66
N VAL A 173 -16.01 -11.79 11.54
CA VAL A 173 -15.78 -10.96 10.36
C VAL A 173 -16.96 -11.07 9.39
N ASN A 174 -18.10 -10.49 9.79
CA ASN A 174 -19.35 -10.56 9.03
C ASN A 174 -20.30 -9.37 9.35
N GLU A 175 -21.33 -9.22 8.53
CA GLU A 175 -22.34 -8.14 8.67
C GLU A 175 -23.21 -8.26 9.93
N ARG A 176 -23.51 -9.47 10.40
CA ARG A 176 -24.26 -9.67 11.65
C ARG A 176 -23.52 -9.05 12.83
N THR A 177 -22.21 -9.22 12.93
CA THR A 177 -21.39 -8.58 13.97
C THR A 177 -21.41 -7.06 13.83
N ILE A 178 -21.33 -6.53 12.60
CA ILE A 178 -21.45 -5.09 12.34
C ILE A 178 -22.82 -4.57 12.79
N HIS A 179 -23.91 -5.26 12.47
CA HIS A 179 -25.26 -4.84 12.85
C HIS A 179 -25.46 -4.85 14.38
N GLN A 180 -24.82 -5.78 15.09
CA GLN A 180 -24.95 -5.91 16.54
C GLN A 180 -24.06 -4.91 17.30
N MET A 181 -22.85 -4.64 16.82
CA MET A 181 -21.83 -3.90 17.57
C MET A 181 -21.49 -2.54 16.96
N GLY A 182 -21.85 -2.30 15.70
CA GLY A 182 -21.43 -1.16 14.89
C GLY A 182 -20.02 -1.30 14.28
N TYR A 183 -19.30 -2.38 14.57
CA TYR A 183 -17.94 -2.65 14.11
C TYR A 183 -17.63 -4.16 14.16
N LEU A 184 -16.56 -4.61 13.50
CA LEU A 184 -16.12 -6.01 13.54
C LEU A 184 -15.50 -6.39 14.88
N GLY A 185 -15.50 -7.69 15.20
CA GLY A 185 -14.58 -8.21 16.22
C GLY A 185 -13.11 -7.90 15.90
N ARG A 186 -12.23 -8.00 16.89
CA ARG A 186 -10.82 -7.56 16.78
C ARG A 186 -9.87 -8.68 17.20
N SER A 187 -8.78 -8.82 16.45
CA SER A 187 -7.75 -9.84 16.66
C SER A 187 -6.70 -9.37 17.68
N GLN A 188 -5.60 -10.11 17.80
CA GLN A 188 -4.41 -9.68 18.55
C GLN A 188 -3.34 -9.00 17.68
N GLY A 189 -3.70 -8.53 16.48
CA GLY A 189 -2.81 -7.81 15.56
C GLY A 189 -2.96 -8.27 14.11
N CYS A 190 -3.34 -9.52 13.90
CA CYS A 190 -3.57 -10.15 12.61
C CYS A 190 -4.71 -9.49 11.80
N PRO A 191 -4.58 -9.32 10.48
CA PRO A 191 -5.73 -9.08 9.62
C PRO A 191 -6.60 -10.34 9.55
N ALA A 192 -7.84 -10.26 10.06
CA ALA A 192 -8.80 -11.35 9.93
C ALA A 192 -9.86 -11.03 8.87
N ILE A 193 -10.14 -11.98 7.98
CA ILE A 193 -11.07 -11.86 6.84
C ILE A 193 -12.32 -12.76 7.02
N PRO A 194 -13.38 -12.58 6.22
CA PRO A 194 -14.55 -13.46 6.28
C PRO A 194 -14.20 -14.92 6.01
N GLU A 195 -14.81 -15.84 6.76
CA GLU A 195 -14.59 -17.28 6.63
C GLU A 195 -14.81 -17.79 5.19
N ALA A 196 -15.89 -17.30 4.54
CA ALA A 196 -16.24 -17.69 3.18
C ALA A 196 -15.19 -17.27 2.12
N LEU A 197 -14.41 -16.22 2.40
CA LEU A 197 -13.40 -15.68 1.47
C LEU A 197 -11.98 -16.12 1.81
N LYS A 198 -11.79 -16.81 2.95
CA LYS A 198 -10.49 -17.27 3.44
C LYS A 198 -9.66 -17.97 2.37
N LYS A 199 -10.19 -19.05 1.81
CA LYS A 199 -9.47 -19.87 0.84
C LYS A 199 -9.26 -19.13 -0.49
N PRO A 200 -10.30 -18.52 -1.11
CA PRO A 200 -10.11 -17.73 -2.33
C PRO A 200 -9.04 -16.64 -2.21
N ILE A 201 -9.06 -15.86 -1.13
CA ILE A 201 -8.08 -14.77 -0.92
C ILE A 201 -6.69 -15.35 -0.69
N ILE A 202 -6.53 -16.29 0.25
CA ILE A 202 -5.21 -16.85 0.57
C ILE A 202 -4.58 -17.52 -0.66
N GLU A 203 -5.33 -18.29 -1.46
CA GLU A 203 -4.78 -18.89 -2.69
C GLU A 203 -4.39 -17.84 -3.74
N THR A 204 -5.14 -16.73 -3.81
CA THR A 204 -4.83 -15.65 -4.75
C THR A 204 -3.53 -14.96 -4.37
N ILE A 205 -3.30 -14.72 -3.07
CA ILE A 205 -2.21 -13.84 -2.62
C ILE A 205 -1.00 -14.60 -2.06
N ARG A 206 -1.05 -15.92 -1.85
CA ARG A 206 0.09 -16.69 -1.28
C ARG A 206 1.35 -16.62 -2.12
N ASN A 207 2.48 -16.96 -1.49
CA ASN A 207 3.77 -17.22 -2.14
C ASN A 207 4.32 -16.03 -2.94
N GLY A 208 4.58 -14.92 -2.25
CA GLY A 208 5.39 -13.81 -2.78
C GLY A 208 4.62 -12.63 -3.37
N SER A 209 3.32 -12.47 -3.12
CA SER A 209 2.62 -11.21 -3.42
C SER A 209 2.90 -10.13 -2.38
N CYS A 210 2.49 -8.90 -2.68
CA CYS A 210 2.61 -7.74 -1.82
C CYS A 210 1.30 -7.43 -1.10
N LEU A 211 1.38 -7.21 0.22
CA LEU A 211 0.31 -6.68 1.06
C LEU A 211 0.75 -5.34 1.66
N PHE A 212 -0.04 -4.29 1.45
CA PHE A 212 0.17 -2.99 2.06
C PHE A 212 -0.93 -2.68 3.08
N VAL A 213 -0.53 -2.32 4.30
CA VAL A 213 -1.45 -1.90 5.36
C VAL A 213 -1.30 -0.40 5.59
N TYR A 214 -2.30 0.36 5.15
CA TYR A 214 -2.31 1.81 5.16
C TYR A 214 -3.13 2.40 6.32
N SER A 215 -2.70 3.56 6.79
CA SER A 215 -3.47 4.55 7.54
C SER A 215 -2.79 5.92 7.28
N PRO A 216 -3.50 7.06 7.36
CA PRO A 216 -2.91 8.41 7.22
C PRO A 216 -2.07 8.81 8.45
N ASP A 217 -1.12 7.95 8.82
CA ASP A 217 -0.20 8.11 9.93
C ASP A 217 1.06 8.83 9.45
N LYS A 218 1.25 10.07 9.92
CA LYS A 218 2.39 10.91 9.54
C LYS A 218 3.73 10.37 10.02
N GLN A 219 3.75 9.62 11.12
CA GLN A 219 4.99 9.00 11.60
C GLN A 219 5.40 7.87 10.67
N TYR A 220 4.45 7.03 10.25
CA TYR A 220 4.72 5.99 9.27
C TYR A 220 5.27 6.57 7.95
N THR A 221 4.56 7.54 7.34
CA THR A 221 4.97 8.10 6.05
C THR A 221 6.33 8.81 6.13
N ALA A 222 6.64 9.46 7.24
CA ALA A 222 7.94 10.11 7.44
C ALA A 222 9.12 9.14 7.62
N HIS A 223 8.87 7.91 8.11
CA HIS A 223 9.95 6.96 8.46
C HIS A 223 10.05 5.77 7.49
N SER A 224 9.07 5.56 6.62
CA SER A 224 9.10 4.48 5.63
C SER A 224 10.19 4.71 4.57
N LYS A 225 11.20 3.85 4.58
CA LYS A 225 12.26 3.85 3.55
C LYS A 225 11.73 3.40 2.18
N LEU A 226 10.65 2.61 2.14
CA LEU A 226 10.06 2.13 0.90
C LEU A 226 9.27 3.25 0.19
N LEU A 227 8.67 4.16 0.94
CA LEU A 227 7.95 5.32 0.37
C LEU A 227 8.89 6.46 -0.03
N GLN A 228 10.06 6.60 0.61
CA GLN A 228 11.06 7.62 0.26
C GLN A 228 11.85 7.31 -1.01
N LYS A 229 12.07 6.03 -1.32
CA LYS A 229 12.88 5.59 -2.49
C LYS A 229 12.15 5.70 -3.83
N GLY A 230 10.84 5.88 -3.82
CA GLY A 230 10.02 6.03 -5.04
C GLY A 230 9.96 7.44 -5.61
N SER A 231 10.62 8.41 -4.96
CA SER A 231 10.81 9.75 -5.49
C SER A 231 12.16 9.82 -6.21
N ILE A 232 12.20 9.37 -7.47
CA ILE A 232 13.34 9.59 -8.37
C ILE A 232 12.82 10.33 -9.60
#